data_AF-A0A7S4M8C0-F1
#
_entry.id   AF-A0A7S4M8C0-F1
#
_cell.length_a   1.000
_cell.length_b   1.000
_cell.length_c   1.000
_cell.angle_alpha   90.00
_cell.angle_beta   90.00
_cell.angle_gamma   90.00
#
_symmetry.space_group_name_H-M   'P 1'
#
loop_
_entity.id
_entity.type
_entity.pdbx_description
1 polymer ?
#
loop_
_entity_poly.entity_id
_entity_poly.type
_entity_poly.pdbx_seq_one_letter_code
_entity_poly.pdbx_strand_id
1 'polypeptide(L)'
;IDQNVSRFDIDCDYSRRDAVTFTMDKSMVSEVEKEVDVARNSGLEAQFVTELDLPFPVEAAIKVSNQAQFNAYAYCIGITNEFIKKGGIVYEDSRVTHVSSLTSPHTVETSNGSIEAKKVVLATHMPILDRGGHFGICSPTVSYCIAYTVKEGATIPKGMYI
;
A
#
# COMPACT_ATOMS: atom_id res chain seq x y z
N ILE A 1 2.81 -3.09 -9.63
CA ILE A 1 2.77 -1.61 -9.78
C ILE A 1 3.43 -1.20 -11.09
N ASP A 2 4.70 -1.51 -11.31
CA ASP A 2 5.49 -1.21 -12.51
C ASP A 2 4.73 -1.38 -13.83
N GLN A 3 4.19 -2.59 -14.03
CA GLN A 3 3.48 -2.93 -15.26
C GLN A 3 2.28 -2.01 -15.50
N ASN A 4 1.52 -1.67 -14.46
CA ASN A 4 0.37 -0.80 -14.59
C ASN A 4 0.79 0.64 -14.84
N VAL A 5 1.78 1.14 -14.10
CA VAL A 5 2.31 2.50 -14.28
C VAL A 5 2.80 2.69 -15.71
N SER A 6 3.61 1.76 -16.22
CA SER A 6 4.12 1.82 -17.59
C SER A 6 3.02 1.62 -18.64
N ARG A 7 2.13 0.64 -18.45
CA ARG A 7 1.08 0.31 -19.44
C ARG A 7 0.06 1.43 -19.61
N PHE A 8 -0.26 2.12 -18.53
CA PHE A 8 -1.32 3.13 -18.48
C PHE A 8 -0.79 4.56 -18.39
N ASP A 9 0.54 4.74 -18.42
CA ASP A 9 1.21 6.02 -18.31
C ASP A 9 0.72 6.84 -17.11
N ILE A 10 0.75 6.20 -15.93
CA ILE A 10 0.21 6.79 -14.69
C ILE A 10 1.27 7.71 -14.07
N ASP A 11 0.98 9.01 -14.07
CA ASP A 11 1.80 10.01 -13.39
C ASP A 11 1.58 9.95 -11.87
N CYS A 12 2.41 9.15 -11.18
CA CYS A 12 2.32 8.95 -9.73
C CYS A 12 3.69 9.02 -9.03
N ASP A 13 4.63 9.83 -9.54
CA ASP A 13 5.98 9.98 -8.99
C ASP A 13 6.70 8.63 -8.79
N TYR A 14 6.45 7.68 -9.69
CA TYR A 14 6.97 6.33 -9.56
C TYR A 14 8.50 6.31 -9.69
N SER A 15 9.16 5.68 -8.73
CA SER A 15 10.59 5.43 -8.78
C SER A 15 10.97 4.11 -8.11
N ARG A 16 12.11 3.54 -8.51
CA ARG A 16 12.74 2.44 -7.79
C ARG A 16 13.75 2.98 -6.79
N ARG A 17 13.65 2.53 -5.54
CA ARG A 17 14.47 2.96 -4.40
C ARG A 17 14.87 1.76 -3.56
N ASP A 18 15.94 1.92 -2.79
CA ASP A 18 16.29 0.98 -1.74
C ASP A 18 15.33 1.21 -0.57
N ALA A 19 14.69 0.14 -0.08
CA ALA A 19 13.97 0.15 1.19
C ALA A 19 14.95 -0.20 2.30
N VAL A 20 15.01 0.64 3.33
CA VAL A 20 15.98 0.52 4.43
C VAL A 20 15.22 0.54 5.74
N THR A 21 15.38 -0.52 6.52
CA THR A 21 14.94 -0.56 7.93
C THR A 21 16.17 -0.77 8.78
N PHE A 22 16.33 0.08 9.79
CA PHE A 22 17.54 0.15 10.61
C PHE A 22 17.23 0.11 12.10
N THR A 23 18.25 -0.21 12.88
CA THR A 23 18.21 -0.15 14.34
C THR A 23 19.42 0.64 14.86
N MET A 24 19.20 1.41 15.92
CA MET A 24 20.25 2.01 16.75
C MET A 24 20.52 1.20 18.03
N ASP A 25 19.75 0.12 18.25
CA ASP A 25 19.90 -0.77 19.39
C ASP A 25 20.77 -1.98 19.02
N LYS A 26 21.92 -2.09 19.68
CA LYS A 26 22.88 -3.21 19.52
C LYS A 26 22.25 -4.58 19.78
N SER A 27 21.26 -4.65 20.67
CA SER A 27 20.60 -5.92 20.99
C SER A 27 19.77 -6.46 19.82
N MET A 28 19.36 -5.60 18.89
CA MET A 28 18.54 -5.95 17.73
C MET A 28 19.36 -6.40 16.51
N VAL A 29 20.70 -6.31 16.54
CA VAL A 29 21.56 -6.65 15.40
C VAL A 29 21.31 -8.07 14.89
N SER A 30 21.20 -9.04 15.82
CA SER A 30 20.96 -10.44 15.46
C SER A 30 19.59 -10.69 14.82
N GLU A 31 18.58 -9.86 15.13
CA GLU A 31 17.27 -9.94 14.48
C GLU A 31 17.33 -9.37 13.06
N VAL A 32 18.11 -8.30 12.84
CA VAL A 32 18.34 -7.75 11.50
C VAL A 32 19.07 -8.76 10.60
N GLU A 33 20.08 -9.48 11.13
CA GLU A 33 20.77 -10.55 10.40
C GLU A 33 19.79 -11.65 9.95
N LYS A 34 18.92 -12.11 10.86
CA LYS A 34 17.88 -13.09 10.54
C LYS A 34 16.92 -12.59 9.46
N GLU A 35 16.47 -11.34 9.55
CA GLU A 35 15.57 -10.74 8.56
C GLU A 35 16.24 -10.69 7.17
N VAL A 36 17.52 -10.31 7.10
CA VAL A 36 18.28 -10.31 5.84
C VAL A 36 18.35 -11.71 5.23
N ASP A 37 18.62 -12.72 6.04
CA ASP A 37 18.70 -14.11 5.57
C ASP A 37 17.34 -14.63 5.08
N VAL A 38 16.26 -14.34 5.80
CA VAL A 38 14.89 -14.68 5.38
C VAL A 38 14.51 -13.98 4.09
N ALA A 39 14.83 -12.69 3.95
CA ALA A 39 14.55 -11.90 2.76
C ALA A 39 15.30 -12.47 1.53
N ARG A 40 16.59 -12.80 1.69
CA ARG A 40 17.39 -13.45 0.63
C ARG A 40 16.83 -14.81 0.23
N ASN A 41 16.48 -15.64 1.20
CA ASN A 41 15.87 -16.95 0.97
C ASN A 41 14.50 -16.84 0.28
N SER A 42 13.83 -15.70 0.40
CA SER A 42 12.58 -15.36 -0.29
C SER A 42 12.80 -14.76 -1.69
N GLY A 43 14.06 -14.67 -2.16
CA GLY A 43 14.42 -14.14 -3.48
C GLY A 43 14.51 -12.62 -3.54
N LEU A 44 14.53 -11.93 -2.40
CA LEU A 44 14.73 -10.47 -2.35
C LEU A 44 16.22 -10.12 -2.41
N GLU A 45 16.53 -9.02 -3.09
CA GLU A 45 17.88 -8.44 -3.14
C GLU A 45 18.18 -7.68 -1.84
N ALA A 46 18.30 -8.42 -0.73
CA ALA A 46 18.51 -7.90 0.60
C ALA A 46 19.99 -7.92 1.02
N GLN A 47 20.42 -6.88 1.72
CA GLN A 47 21.78 -6.67 2.20
C GLN A 47 21.76 -6.24 3.66
N PHE A 48 22.65 -6.81 4.46
CA PHE A 48 22.99 -6.28 5.78
C PHE A 48 23.96 -5.10 5.59
N VAL A 49 23.64 -3.94 6.15
CA VAL A 49 24.48 -2.74 6.06
C VAL A 49 24.56 -2.03 7.41
N THR A 50 25.69 -1.37 7.66
CA THR A 50 25.94 -0.58 8.89
C THR A 50 26.25 0.88 8.60
N GLU A 51 26.45 1.24 7.32
CA GLU A 51 26.70 2.60 6.87
C GLU A 51 25.53 3.06 6.00
N LEU A 52 24.90 4.19 6.38
CA LEU A 52 23.72 4.76 5.73
C LEU A 52 23.92 6.27 5.53
N ASP A 53 23.15 6.89 4.63
CA ASP A 53 23.17 8.35 4.40
C ASP A 53 22.36 9.13 5.45
N LEU A 54 22.40 8.66 6.70
CA LEU A 54 21.73 9.24 7.86
C LEU A 54 22.68 10.10 8.70
N PRO A 55 22.20 11.20 9.31
CA PRO A 55 23.03 12.10 10.10
C PRO A 55 23.34 11.59 11.52
N PHE A 56 23.15 10.29 11.78
CA PHE A 56 23.35 9.64 13.08
C PHE A 56 23.83 8.20 12.89
N PRO A 57 24.54 7.63 13.88
CA PRO A 57 25.04 6.26 13.78
C PRO A 57 23.89 5.24 13.81
N VAL A 58 24.10 4.12 13.12
CA VAL A 58 23.21 2.95 13.13
C VAL A 58 24.02 1.71 13.51
N GLU A 59 23.40 0.76 14.19
CA GLU A 59 24.05 -0.48 14.61
C GLU A 59 23.92 -1.57 13.54
N ALA A 60 22.76 -1.62 12.89
CA ALA A 60 22.49 -2.53 11.77
C ALA A 60 21.30 -2.04 10.94
N ALA A 61 21.25 -2.45 9.68
CA ALA A 61 20.09 -2.27 8.83
C ALA A 61 19.97 -3.37 7.78
N ILE A 62 18.73 -3.65 7.40
CA ILE A 62 18.40 -4.37 6.18
C ILE A 62 18.14 -3.35 5.07
N LYS A 63 18.80 -3.55 3.94
CA LYS A 63 18.57 -2.81 2.71
C LYS A 63 18.05 -3.75 1.64
N VAL A 64 16.82 -3.55 1.19
CA VAL A 64 16.21 -4.29 0.09
C VAL A 64 16.18 -3.40 -1.14
N SER A 65 16.92 -3.79 -2.18
CA SER A 65 17.05 -2.97 -3.40
C SER A 65 15.80 -3.05 -4.27
N ASN A 66 15.67 -2.12 -5.21
CA ASN A 66 14.66 -2.15 -6.27
C ASN A 66 13.20 -2.19 -5.76
N GLN A 67 12.88 -1.50 -4.67
CA GLN A 67 11.51 -1.37 -4.17
C GLN A 67 10.78 -0.19 -4.83
N ALA A 68 9.46 -0.28 -4.97
CA ALA A 68 8.66 0.75 -5.62
C ALA A 68 8.28 1.85 -4.62
N GLN A 69 8.60 3.09 -4.95
CA GLN A 69 8.10 4.29 -4.29
C GLN A 69 7.18 5.04 -5.26
N PHE A 70 6.00 5.44 -4.82
CA PHE A 70 5.06 6.20 -5.64
C PHE A 70 4.01 6.89 -4.77
N ASN A 71 3.36 7.90 -5.34
CA ASN A 71 2.19 8.54 -4.77
C ASN A 71 0.96 7.64 -4.93
N ALA A 72 0.56 6.96 -3.85
CA ALA A 72 -0.54 6.01 -3.86
C ALA A 72 -1.88 6.63 -4.28
N TYR A 73 -2.14 7.90 -3.91
CA TYR A 73 -3.35 8.60 -4.32
C TYR A 73 -3.39 8.84 -5.83
N ALA A 74 -2.31 9.41 -6.38
CA ALA A 74 -2.20 9.65 -7.82
C ALA A 74 -2.31 8.34 -8.62
N TYR A 75 -1.71 7.25 -8.12
CA TYR A 75 -1.85 5.93 -8.72
C TYR A 75 -3.30 5.46 -8.79
N CYS A 76 -4.06 5.57 -7.69
CA CYS A 76 -5.48 5.21 -7.66
C CYS A 76 -6.31 6.04 -8.64
N ILE A 77 -6.03 7.34 -8.75
CA ILE A 77 -6.69 8.21 -9.74
C ILE A 77 -6.39 7.73 -11.16
N GLY A 78 -5.12 7.42 -11.47
CA GLY A 78 -4.72 6.88 -12.78
C GLY A 78 -5.45 5.58 -13.15
N ILE A 79 -5.50 4.62 -12.23
CA ILE A 79 -6.22 3.35 -12.42
C ILE A 79 -7.71 3.58 -12.63
N THR A 80 -8.33 4.45 -11.83
CA THR A 80 -9.76 4.78 -11.96
C THR A 80 -10.07 5.41 -13.31
N ASN A 81 -9.23 6.32 -13.79
CA ASN A 81 -9.40 6.93 -15.10
C ASN A 81 -9.34 5.89 -16.22
N GLU A 82 -8.41 4.93 -16.15
CA GLU A 82 -8.32 3.84 -17.13
C GLU A 82 -9.52 2.89 -17.08
N PHE A 83 -10.05 2.63 -15.89
CA PHE A 83 -11.28 1.84 -15.72
C PHE A 83 -12.47 2.53 -16.40
N ILE A 84 -12.64 3.84 -16.19
CA ILE A 84 -13.72 4.63 -16.80
C ILE A 84 -13.56 4.68 -18.33
N LYS A 85 -12.34 4.90 -18.85
CA LYS A 85 -12.06 4.88 -20.30
C LYS A 85 -12.46 3.55 -20.96
N LYS A 86 -12.44 2.44 -20.21
CA LYS A 86 -12.86 1.11 -20.67
C LYS A 86 -14.36 0.85 -20.51
N GLY A 87 -15.15 1.85 -20.14
CA GLY A 87 -16.60 1.77 -19.95
C GLY A 87 -17.03 1.41 -18.52
N GLY A 88 -16.10 1.41 -17.57
CA GLY A 88 -16.42 1.31 -16.15
C GLY A 88 -17.21 2.54 -15.67
N ILE A 89 -18.06 2.34 -14.66
CA ILE A 89 -18.83 3.41 -14.03
C ILE A 89 -18.46 3.47 -12.56
N VAL A 90 -18.15 4.67 -12.07
CA VAL A 90 -17.82 4.92 -10.67
C VAL A 90 -18.94 5.78 -10.07
N TYR A 91 -19.50 5.30 -8.96
CA TYR A 91 -20.48 6.02 -8.17
C TYR A 91 -19.83 6.43 -6.86
N GLU A 92 -19.53 7.72 -6.72
CA GLU A 92 -19.07 8.32 -5.46
C GLU A 92 -20.28 8.68 -4.58
N ASP A 93 -20.04 8.97 -3.29
CA ASP A 93 -21.08 9.30 -2.31
C ASP A 93 -22.27 8.31 -2.26
N SER A 94 -22.01 7.05 -2.63
CA SER A 94 -23.01 6.00 -2.81
C SER A 94 -22.70 4.82 -1.90
N ARG A 95 -22.80 5.04 -0.59
CA ARG A 95 -22.45 4.03 0.42
C ARG A 95 -23.36 2.82 0.29
N VAL A 96 -22.77 1.65 0.04
CA VAL A 96 -23.47 0.35 0.09
C VAL A 96 -23.81 0.01 1.53
N THR A 97 -25.07 -0.32 1.79
CA THR A 97 -25.59 -0.71 3.11
C THR A 97 -25.99 -2.18 3.16
N HIS A 98 -26.36 -2.76 2.02
CA HIS A 98 -26.78 -4.16 1.94
C HIS A 98 -26.47 -4.77 0.57
N VAL A 99 -26.31 -6.10 0.54
CA VAL A 99 -26.22 -6.89 -0.69
C VAL A 99 -27.02 -8.17 -0.49
N SER A 100 -27.95 -8.51 -1.38
CA SER A 100 -28.73 -9.76 -1.26
C SER A 100 -27.87 -11.01 -1.49
N SER A 101 -28.08 -12.09 -0.73
CA SER A 101 -27.27 -13.34 -0.79
C SER A 101 -27.90 -14.49 -1.56
N LEU A 102 -29.24 -14.53 -1.63
CA LEU A 102 -29.96 -15.78 -1.83
C LEU A 102 -30.30 -16.05 -3.29
N THR A 103 -30.34 -15.01 -4.13
CA THR A 103 -30.76 -15.09 -5.52
C THR A 103 -29.85 -14.24 -6.40
N SER A 104 -29.69 -14.66 -7.66
CA SER A 104 -29.03 -13.88 -8.71
C SER A 104 -30.10 -13.40 -9.71
N PRO A 105 -30.07 -12.13 -10.16
CA PRO A 105 -29.08 -11.10 -9.82
C PRO A 105 -29.14 -10.65 -8.36
N HIS A 106 -27.99 -10.26 -7.82
CA HIS A 106 -27.89 -9.66 -6.49
C HIS A 106 -28.35 -8.22 -6.54
N THR A 107 -29.12 -7.81 -5.55
CA THR A 107 -29.49 -6.41 -5.33
C THR A 107 -28.47 -5.81 -4.37
N VAL A 108 -27.82 -4.73 -4.79
CA VAL A 108 -26.92 -3.91 -3.98
C VAL A 108 -27.68 -2.65 -3.61
N GLU A 109 -27.92 -2.47 -2.32
CA GLU A 109 -28.61 -1.29 -1.80
C GLU A 109 -27.60 -0.25 -1.36
N THR A 110 -27.88 1.00 -1.72
CA THR A 110 -27.10 2.17 -1.33
C THR A 110 -28.00 3.20 -0.66
N SER A 111 -27.40 4.23 -0.06
CA SER A 111 -28.15 5.39 0.47
C SER A 111 -29.01 6.11 -0.57
N ASN A 112 -28.69 5.97 -1.86
CA ASN A 112 -29.28 6.75 -2.95
C ASN A 112 -30.11 5.91 -3.94
N GLY A 113 -30.33 4.62 -3.64
CA GLY A 113 -31.03 3.69 -4.50
C GLY A 113 -30.35 2.32 -4.60
N SER A 114 -30.86 1.47 -5.48
CA SER A 114 -30.39 0.08 -5.63
C SER A 114 -29.94 -0.23 -7.05
N ILE A 115 -28.97 -1.11 -7.18
CA ILE A 115 -28.49 -1.65 -8.46
C ILE A 115 -28.55 -3.18 -8.45
N GLU A 116 -28.73 -3.78 -9.63
CA GLU A 116 -28.70 -5.23 -9.79
C GLU A 116 -27.39 -5.68 -10.46
N ALA A 117 -26.76 -6.72 -9.93
CA ALA A 117 -25.52 -7.28 -10.46
C ALA A 117 -25.50 -8.80 -10.36
N LYS A 118 -25.02 -9.48 -11.41
CA LYS A 118 -24.84 -10.95 -11.39
C LYS A 118 -23.72 -11.40 -10.45
N LYS A 119 -22.73 -10.54 -10.23
CA LYS A 119 -21.57 -10.77 -9.35
C LYS A 119 -21.28 -9.50 -8.57
N VAL A 120 -20.97 -9.65 -7.28
CA VAL A 120 -20.59 -8.55 -6.40
C VAL A 120 -19.28 -8.91 -5.72
N VAL A 121 -18.32 -7.97 -5.73
CA VAL A 121 -17.04 -8.10 -5.05
C VAL A 121 -16.99 -7.04 -3.95
N LEU A 122 -16.79 -7.46 -2.70
CA LEU A 122 -16.59 -6.55 -1.58
C LEU A 122 -15.11 -6.23 -1.45
N ALA A 123 -14.71 -5.04 -1.91
CA ALA A 123 -13.33 -4.52 -1.82
C ALA A 123 -13.25 -3.33 -0.83
N THR A 124 -13.92 -3.44 0.31
CA THR A 124 -14.16 -2.34 1.26
C THR A 124 -13.16 -2.27 2.42
N HIS A 125 -11.97 -2.88 2.26
CA HIS A 125 -10.96 -3.11 3.31
C HIS A 125 -11.44 -4.08 4.41
N MET A 126 -12.49 -3.71 5.15
CA MET A 126 -13.25 -4.62 6.02
C MET A 126 -14.59 -4.95 5.34
N PRO A 127 -14.98 -6.24 5.23
CA PRO A 127 -16.28 -6.59 4.67
C PRO A 127 -17.42 -5.91 5.43
N ILE A 128 -18.29 -5.20 4.71
CA ILE A 128 -19.43 -4.47 5.28
C ILE A 128 -20.61 -5.37 5.67
N LEU A 129 -20.56 -6.66 5.33
CA LEU A 129 -21.63 -7.62 5.60
C LEU A 129 -21.23 -8.52 6.77
N ASP A 130 -22.17 -8.77 7.67
CA ASP A 130 -21.95 -9.57 8.89
C ASP A 130 -21.78 -11.08 8.64
N ARG A 131 -21.80 -11.53 7.38
CA ARG A 131 -21.81 -12.95 7.01
C ARG A 131 -20.61 -13.75 7.49
N GLY A 132 -19.47 -13.09 7.73
CA GLY A 132 -18.26 -13.74 8.21
C GLY A 132 -17.88 -13.39 9.65
N GLY A 133 -18.72 -12.65 10.38
CA GLY A 133 -18.40 -12.22 11.75
C GLY A 133 -17.17 -11.30 11.84
N HIS A 134 -16.75 -10.67 10.73
CA HIS A 134 -15.52 -9.88 10.65
C HIS A 134 -15.49 -8.73 11.66
N PHE A 135 -16.65 -8.18 12.05
CA PHE A 135 -16.77 -7.19 13.11
C PHE A 135 -16.22 -7.66 14.47
N GLY A 136 -16.17 -8.97 14.73
CA GLY A 136 -15.66 -9.55 15.97
C GLY A 136 -14.18 -9.94 15.95
N ILE A 137 -13.55 -9.94 14.78
CA ILE A 137 -12.15 -10.39 14.59
C ILE A 137 -11.26 -9.34 13.92
N CYS A 138 -11.84 -8.26 13.37
CA CYS A 138 -11.10 -7.14 12.83
C CYS A 138 -10.99 -6.02 13.87
N SER A 139 -9.79 -5.46 14.04
CA SER A 139 -9.55 -4.27 14.86
C SER A 139 -9.00 -3.16 13.96
N PRO A 140 -9.63 -1.99 13.91
CA PRO A 140 -9.13 -0.87 13.12
C PRO A 140 -7.85 -0.32 13.76
N THR A 141 -6.86 -0.02 12.93
CA THR A 141 -5.65 0.70 13.32
C THR A 141 -5.60 2.03 12.60
N VAL A 142 -5.01 3.02 13.27
CA VAL A 142 -4.73 4.33 12.66
C VAL A 142 -3.25 4.58 12.74
N SER A 143 -2.69 5.10 11.66
CA SER A 143 -1.32 5.59 11.59
C SER A 143 -1.36 7.04 11.13
N TYR A 144 -0.47 7.86 11.67
CA TYR A 144 -0.37 9.26 11.33
C TYR A 144 0.84 9.47 10.43
N CYS A 145 0.72 10.38 9.47
CA CYS A 145 1.82 10.82 8.62
C CYS A 145 1.96 12.34 8.72
N ILE A 146 3.19 12.81 8.54
CA ILE A 146 3.51 14.24 8.47
C ILE A 146 4.34 14.43 7.21
N ALA A 147 4.03 15.45 6.43
CA ALA A 147 4.81 15.87 5.28
C ALA A 147 5.37 17.27 5.54
N TYR A 148 6.60 17.51 5.11
CA TYR A 148 7.28 18.79 5.27
C TYR A 148 8.04 19.16 3.99
N THR A 149 8.10 20.45 3.71
CA THR A 149 9.00 20.98 2.69
C THR A 149 10.37 21.20 3.31
N VAL A 150 11.41 20.62 2.72
CA VAL A 150 12.78 20.87 3.14
C VAL A 150 13.32 22.16 2.52
N LYS A 151 14.27 22.80 3.20
CA LYS A 151 14.96 23.95 2.63
C LYS A 151 15.75 23.53 1.39
N GLU A 152 15.87 24.46 0.45
CA GLU A 152 16.74 24.27 -0.72
C GLU A 152 18.17 23.95 -0.29
N GLY A 153 18.79 22.96 -0.93
CA GLY A 153 20.14 22.49 -0.61
C GLY A 153 20.23 21.55 0.61
N ALA A 154 19.13 21.24 1.30
CA ALA A 154 19.14 20.23 2.35
C ALA A 154 19.39 18.82 1.77
N THR A 155 20.25 18.05 2.43
CA THR A 155 20.48 16.64 2.07
C THR A 155 19.28 15.81 2.51
N ILE A 156 18.58 15.20 1.54
CA ILE A 156 17.51 14.24 1.79
C ILE A 156 18.09 12.83 1.61
N PRO A 157 17.89 11.92 2.57
CA PRO A 157 18.29 10.53 2.40
C PRO A 157 17.67 9.93 1.13
N LYS A 158 18.47 9.20 0.35
CA LYS A 158 18.05 8.72 -0.98
C LYS A 158 17.15 7.48 -0.92
N GLY A 159 17.30 6.68 0.13
CA GLY A 159 16.51 5.48 0.38
C GLY A 159 15.13 5.77 0.98
N MET A 160 14.25 4.78 0.93
CA MET A 160 13.03 4.76 1.72
C MET A 160 13.36 4.22 3.10
N TYR A 161 13.45 5.11 4.08
CA TYR A 161 13.69 4.74 5.47
C TYR A 161 12.36 4.42 6.15
N ILE A 162 12.21 3.17 6.59
CA ILE A 162 10.97 2.57 7.12
C ILE A 162 11.20 2.10 8.54
#